data_AF-A0A399P4C3-F1
#
_entry.id   AF-A0A399P4C3-F1
#
_cell.length_a   1.000
_cell.length_b   1.000
_cell.length_c   1.000
_cell.angle_alpha   90.00
_cell.angle_beta   90.00
_cell.angle_gamma   90.00
#
_symmetry.space_group_name_H-M   'P 1'
#
loop_
_entity.id
_entity.type
_entity.pdbx_description
1 polymer ?
#
loop_
_entity_poly.entity_id
_entity_poly.type
_entity_poly.pdbx_seq_one_letter_code
_entity_poly.pdbx_strand_id
1 'polypeptide(L)'
;GAVDADALRDGLVRPFRRAGGDVALRPGGDPVTDVPADAVLIVAGDALQAPELRGLWNAVVYLLLPDEPLATSGGDAGSSAQEAHARYIRQVNPRRAATMIVDVTDPELPRRVFADSC
;
A
#
# COMPACT_ATOMS: atom_id res chain seq x y z
N GLY A 1 -0.47 12.40 4.06
CA GLY A 1 -1.89 12.81 3.98
C GLY A 1 -2.75 11.57 4.14
N ALA A 2 -3.99 11.70 4.59
CA ALA A 2 -4.91 10.56 4.59
C ALA A 2 -5.16 10.11 3.14
N VAL A 3 -5.16 8.79 2.90
CA VAL A 3 -5.51 8.25 1.58
C VAL A 3 -7.01 8.51 1.34
N ASP A 4 -7.35 9.09 0.19
CA ASP A 4 -8.73 9.25 -0.23
C ASP A 4 -9.27 7.88 -0.70
N ALA A 5 -9.92 7.18 0.24
CA ALA A 5 -10.39 5.82 0.03
C ALA A 5 -11.50 5.73 -1.02
N ASP A 6 -12.36 6.74 -1.11
CA ASP A 6 -13.46 6.76 -2.06
C ASP A 6 -12.94 7.06 -3.47
N ALA A 7 -12.02 8.01 -3.63
CA ALA A 7 -11.36 8.25 -4.91
C ALA A 7 -10.62 7.01 -5.42
N LEU A 8 -9.93 6.26 -4.55
CA LEU A 8 -9.24 5.04 -4.93
C LEU A 8 -10.22 3.91 -5.31
N ARG A 9 -11.28 3.74 -4.52
CA ARG A 9 -12.28 2.69 -4.77
C ARG A 9 -13.06 2.94 -6.04
N ASP A 10 -13.57 4.16 -6.22
CA ASP A 10 -14.52 4.49 -7.28
C ASP A 10 -13.83 4.96 -8.55
N GLY A 11 -12.70 5.64 -8.43
CA GLY A 11 -11.92 6.16 -9.55
C GLY A 11 -10.93 5.17 -10.16
N LEU A 12 -10.44 4.19 -9.39
CA LEU A 12 -9.41 3.25 -9.86
C LEU A 12 -9.85 1.78 -9.77
N VAL A 13 -10.18 1.29 -8.57
CA VAL A 13 -10.38 -0.16 -8.34
C VAL A 13 -11.65 -0.68 -9.03
N ARG A 14 -12.79 0.01 -8.87
CA ARG A 14 -14.06 -0.40 -9.49
C ARG A 14 -14.00 -0.35 -11.03
N PRO A 15 -13.47 0.71 -11.67
CA PRO A 15 -13.27 0.72 -13.12
C PRO A 15 -12.37 -0.42 -13.60
N PHE A 16 -11.22 -0.64 -12.95
CA PHE A 16 -10.31 -1.74 -13.32
C PHE A 16 -10.98 -3.12 -13.25
N ARG A 17 -11.84 -3.35 -12.25
CA ARG A 17 -12.57 -4.62 -12.10
C ARG A 17 -13.69 -4.82 -13.14
N ARG A 18 -14.16 -3.77 -13.81
CA ARG A 18 -15.06 -3.92 -14.96
C ARG A 18 -14.20 -4.30 -16.15
N ALA A 19 -14.17 -5.60 -16.47
CA ALA A 19 -13.39 -6.12 -17.58
C ALA A 19 -13.67 -5.38 -18.90
N GLY A 20 -12.62 -5.15 -19.69
CA GLY A 20 -12.72 -4.63 -21.06
C GLY A 20 -13.06 -3.14 -21.17
N GLY A 21 -12.69 -2.33 -20.19
CA GLY A 21 -12.89 -0.88 -20.20
C GLY A 21 -11.62 -0.07 -20.01
N ASP A 22 -11.74 1.22 -20.28
CA ASP A 22 -10.70 2.22 -20.07
C ASP A 22 -10.50 2.51 -18.58
N VAL A 23 -9.24 2.56 -18.12
CA VAL A 23 -8.92 2.86 -16.72
C VAL A 23 -7.90 4.00 -16.61
N ALA A 24 -8.21 5.01 -15.82
CA ALA A 24 -7.22 6.02 -15.44
C ALA A 24 -6.45 5.53 -14.20
N LEU A 25 -5.13 5.39 -14.32
CA LEU A 25 -4.28 4.90 -13.20
C LEU A 25 -4.02 5.96 -12.11
N ARG A 26 -4.44 7.19 -12.35
CA ARG A 26 -4.35 8.33 -11.42
C ARG A 26 -5.46 9.35 -11.72
N PRO A 27 -5.91 10.13 -10.72
CA PRO A 27 -6.87 11.20 -10.96
C PRO A 27 -6.38 12.17 -12.06
N GLY A 28 -7.22 12.41 -13.07
CA GLY A 28 -6.91 13.29 -14.20
C GLY A 28 -5.81 12.81 -15.15
N GLY A 29 -5.40 11.54 -15.06
CA GLY A 29 -4.51 10.92 -16.04
C GLY A 29 -5.26 10.45 -17.29
N ASP A 30 -4.53 10.27 -18.38
CA ASP A 30 -5.08 9.66 -19.60
C ASP A 30 -5.50 8.20 -19.32
N PRO A 31 -6.64 7.76 -19.85
CA PRO A 31 -7.07 6.38 -19.71
C PRO A 31 -6.11 5.44 -20.44
N VAL A 32 -5.80 4.33 -19.81
CA VAL A 32 -5.24 3.16 -20.48
C VAL A 32 -6.40 2.43 -21.15
N THR A 33 -6.37 2.35 -22.47
CA THR A 33 -7.33 1.60 -23.28
C THR A 33 -6.87 0.15 -23.45
N ASP A 34 -7.79 -0.74 -23.83
CA ASP A 34 -7.50 -2.14 -24.18
C ASP A 34 -6.77 -2.93 -23.08
N VAL A 35 -7.10 -2.67 -21.81
CA VAL A 35 -6.54 -3.43 -20.68
C VAL A 35 -6.89 -4.92 -20.82
N PRO A 36 -5.89 -5.82 -20.86
CA PRO A 36 -6.13 -7.25 -20.96
C PRO A 36 -6.99 -7.78 -19.81
N ALA A 37 -7.81 -8.80 -20.08
CA ALA A 37 -8.66 -9.41 -19.05
C ALA A 37 -7.85 -10.07 -17.91
N ASP A 38 -6.58 -10.39 -18.15
CA ASP A 38 -5.63 -10.96 -17.19
C ASP A 38 -4.64 -9.93 -16.62
N ALA A 39 -4.89 -8.64 -16.84
CA ALA A 39 -4.05 -7.58 -16.30
C ALA A 39 -4.02 -7.60 -14.76
N VAL A 40 -2.89 -7.16 -14.20
CA VAL A 40 -2.70 -6.99 -12.75
C VAL A 40 -2.53 -5.51 -12.45
N LEU A 41 -3.36 -4.98 -11.55
CA LEU A 41 -3.22 -3.62 -11.02
C LEU A 41 -2.24 -3.61 -9.84
N ILE A 42 -1.14 -2.88 -9.99
CA ILE A 42 -0.19 -2.60 -8.90
C ILE A 42 -0.44 -1.18 -8.39
N VAL A 43 -0.69 -1.05 -7.09
CA VAL A 43 -0.87 0.24 -6.42
C VAL A 43 0.26 0.40 -5.39
N ALA A 44 1.02 1.48 -5.50
CA ALA A 44 2.12 1.81 -4.60
C ALA A 44 1.83 3.12 -3.87
N GLY A 45 2.08 3.15 -2.56
CA GLY A 45 1.87 4.32 -1.73
C GLY A 45 1.76 3.97 -0.24
N ASP A 46 1.66 5.01 0.58
CA ASP A 46 1.54 4.88 2.02
C ASP A 46 0.13 4.49 2.46
N ALA A 47 0.01 3.86 3.62
CA ALA A 47 -1.25 3.58 4.29
C ALA A 47 -2.30 2.80 3.46
N LEU A 48 -1.88 2.04 2.44
CA LEU A 48 -2.80 1.25 1.60
C LEU A 48 -3.58 0.18 2.37
N GLN A 49 -3.11 -0.22 3.56
CA GLN A 49 -3.84 -1.13 4.45
C GLN A 49 -4.73 -0.41 5.48
N ALA A 50 -5.00 0.88 5.30
CA ALA A 50 -5.91 1.63 6.16
C ALA A 50 -7.28 0.93 6.27
N PRO A 51 -7.97 1.02 7.42
CA PRO A 51 -9.26 0.37 7.65
C PRO A 51 -10.29 0.56 6.52
N GLU A 52 -10.32 1.75 5.93
CA GLU A 52 -11.25 2.16 4.88
C GLU A 52 -10.98 1.45 3.55
N LEU A 53 -9.76 0.95 3.34
CA LEU A 53 -9.32 0.27 2.12
C LEU A 53 -9.37 -1.27 2.22
N ARG A 54 -9.81 -1.82 3.36
CA ARG A 54 -9.92 -3.27 3.56
C ARG A 54 -10.85 -3.90 2.52
N GLY A 55 -10.45 -5.06 2.01
CA GLY A 55 -11.21 -5.81 0.99
C GLY A 55 -11.03 -5.31 -0.45
N LEU A 56 -10.26 -4.24 -0.68
CA LEU A 56 -9.94 -3.78 -2.04
C LEU A 56 -8.80 -4.58 -2.67
N TRP A 57 -7.88 -5.10 -1.86
CA TRP A 57 -6.65 -5.74 -2.34
C TRP A 57 -6.76 -7.26 -2.35
N ASN A 58 -6.35 -7.88 -3.46
CA ASN A 58 -6.21 -9.33 -3.57
C ASN A 58 -4.96 -9.84 -2.83
N ALA A 59 -3.89 -9.05 -2.85
CA ALA A 59 -2.67 -9.29 -2.10
C ALA A 59 -2.03 -7.95 -1.72
N VAL A 60 -1.28 -7.94 -0.62
CA VAL A 60 -0.50 -6.78 -0.19
C VAL A 60 0.95 -7.19 0.01
N VAL A 61 1.86 -6.41 -0.57
CA VAL A 61 3.31 -6.53 -0.39
C VAL A 61 3.77 -5.41 0.56
N TYR A 62 4.32 -5.79 1.71
CA TYR A 62 4.97 -4.86 2.63
C TYR A 62 6.47 -4.80 2.33
N LEU A 63 6.99 -3.60 2.11
CA LEU A 63 8.42 -3.38 1.89
C LEU A 63 9.09 -3.07 3.24
N LEU A 64 10.04 -3.91 3.65
CA LEU A 64 10.90 -3.64 4.79
C LEU A 64 12.06 -2.77 4.32
N LEU A 65 12.11 -1.54 4.83
CA LEU A 65 13.11 -0.53 4.51
C LEU A 65 14.25 -0.53 5.55
N PRO A 66 15.47 -0.09 5.19
CA PRO A 66 16.64 -0.09 6.07
C PRO A 66 16.41 0.60 7.42
N ASP A 67 15.66 1.70 7.40
CA ASP A 67 15.46 2.61 8.54
C ASP A 67 13.98 2.85 8.81
N GLU A 68 13.12 1.82 8.69
CA GLU A 68 11.76 1.95 9.21
C GLU A 68 11.88 2.27 10.71
N PRO A 69 11.52 3.49 11.17
CA PRO A 69 11.61 3.79 12.57
C PRO A 69 10.57 2.89 13.24
N LEU A 70 11.05 1.79 13.83
CA LEU A 70 10.31 1.08 14.85
C LEU A 70 9.80 2.18 15.76
N ALA A 71 8.49 2.25 15.94
CA ALA A 71 7.85 3.24 16.79
C ALA A 71 8.25 2.97 18.26
N THR A 72 9.54 3.12 18.58
CA THR A 72 10.13 2.99 19.89
C THR A 72 10.34 4.39 20.42
N SER A 73 9.40 4.73 21.30
CA SER A 73 9.59 5.59 22.47
C SER A 73 9.74 7.07 22.18
N GLY A 74 8.88 7.85 22.84
CA GLY A 74 8.76 9.30 22.70
C GLY A 74 10.09 10.03 22.68
N GLY A 75 10.29 10.79 21.61
CA GLY A 75 11.39 11.72 21.40
C GLY A 75 10.87 12.86 20.52
N ASP A 76 10.85 14.02 21.15
CA ASP A 76 10.59 15.42 20.78
C ASP A 76 10.47 15.73 19.26
N ALA A 77 9.29 16.22 18.88
CA ALA A 77 8.92 16.81 17.58
C ALA A 77 9.18 15.94 16.33
N GLY A 78 8.52 14.78 16.26
CA GLY A 78 8.28 14.13 14.97
C GLY A 78 7.44 15.04 14.07
N SER A 79 7.79 15.13 12.79
CA SER A 79 6.93 15.82 11.81
C SER A 79 5.51 15.22 11.83
N SER A 80 4.49 16.00 11.46
CA SER A 80 3.11 15.50 11.38
C SER A 80 2.96 14.23 10.52
N ALA A 81 3.82 14.06 9.51
CA ALA A 81 3.92 12.86 8.69
C ALA A 81 4.46 11.65 9.47
N GLN A 82 5.52 11.82 10.27
CA GLN A 82 6.05 10.77 11.13
C GLN A 82 5.04 10.34 12.20
N GLU A 83 4.32 11.29 12.81
CA GLU A 83 3.27 10.96 13.77
C GLU A 83 2.11 10.20 13.12
N ALA A 84 1.70 10.60 11.91
CA ALA A 84 0.69 9.90 11.15
C ALA A 84 1.12 8.47 10.78
N HIS A 85 2.37 8.31 10.35
CA HIS A 85 2.95 7.00 10.06
C HIS A 85 3.04 6.12 11.31
N ALA A 86 3.56 6.64 12.42
CA ALA A 86 3.64 5.91 13.68
C ALA A 86 2.24 5.51 14.20
N ARG A 87 1.22 6.36 14.00
CA ARG A 87 -0.18 6.03 14.30
C ARG A 87 -0.68 4.88 13.41
N TYR A 88 -0.42 4.93 12.11
CA TYR A 88 -0.76 3.87 11.17
C TYR A 88 -0.12 2.52 11.54
N ILE A 89 1.19 2.51 11.83
CA ILE A 89 1.91 1.30 12.28
C ILE A 89 1.26 0.70 13.53
N ARG A 90 0.96 1.52 14.56
CA ARG A 90 0.33 1.04 15.80
C ARG A 90 -1.09 0.51 15.60
N GLN A 91 -1.89 1.14 14.74
CA GLN A 91 -3.30 0.80 14.56
C GLN A 91 -3.52 -0.38 13.60
N VAL A 92 -2.70 -0.47 12.56
CA VAL A 92 -2.91 -1.43 11.46
C VAL A 92 -1.95 -2.61 11.56
N ASN A 93 -0.74 -2.41 12.11
CA ASN A 93 0.35 -3.38 12.06
C ASN A 93 0.52 -3.96 10.64
N PRO A 94 0.84 -3.10 9.65
CA PRO A 94 0.77 -3.45 8.22
C PRO A 94 1.74 -4.56 7.82
N ARG A 95 2.88 -4.69 8.53
CA ARG A 95 3.80 -5.82 8.36
C ARG A 95 3.10 -7.16 8.63
N ARG A 96 2.32 -7.25 9.70
CA ARG A 96 1.60 -8.47 10.08
C ARG A 96 0.37 -8.72 9.22
N ALA A 97 -0.30 -7.65 8.76
CA ALA A 97 -1.51 -7.76 7.95
C ALA A 97 -1.23 -8.04 6.45
N ALA A 98 0.01 -7.85 5.99
CA ALA A 98 0.38 -8.08 4.60
C ALA A 98 0.40 -9.56 4.21
N THR A 99 0.12 -9.82 2.93
CA THR A 99 0.22 -11.17 2.33
C THR A 99 1.68 -11.60 2.15
N MET A 100 2.57 -10.64 1.90
CA MET A 100 3.99 -10.87 1.69
C MET A 100 4.80 -9.73 2.29
N ILE A 101 5.96 -10.06 2.85
CA ILE A 101 6.95 -9.09 3.29
C ILE A 101 8.18 -9.26 2.40
N VAL A 102 8.70 -8.16 1.85
CA VAL A 102 9.90 -8.13 1.04
C VAL A 102 10.88 -7.17 1.68
N ASP A 103 12.03 -7.70 2.09
CA ASP A 103 13.20 -6.92 2.48
C ASP A 103 13.84 -6.32 1.24
N VAL A 104 13.90 -4.99 1.22
CA VAL A 104 14.49 -4.18 0.16
C VAL A 104 15.63 -3.30 0.71
N THR A 105 16.23 -3.70 1.83
CA THR A 105 17.39 -3.02 2.41
C THR A 105 18.56 -2.95 1.43
N ASP A 106 18.76 -4.04 0.66
CA ASP A 106 19.57 -4.04 -0.55
C ASP A 106 18.65 -4.04 -1.78
N PRO A 107 18.52 -2.93 -2.51
CA PRO A 107 17.62 -2.83 -3.65
C PRO A 107 18.03 -3.72 -4.84
N GLU A 108 19.31 -4.11 -4.91
CA GLU A 108 19.80 -5.03 -5.95
C GLU A 108 19.52 -6.50 -5.57
N LEU A 109 19.23 -6.79 -4.30
CA LEU A 109 18.98 -8.13 -3.79
C LEU A 109 17.71 -8.19 -2.91
N PRO A 110 16.52 -7.86 -3.46
CA PRO A 110 15.28 -7.93 -2.70
C PRO A 110 14.95 -9.38 -2.30
N ARG A 111 14.53 -9.58 -1.05
CA ARG A 111 14.25 -10.93 -0.52
C ARG A 111 12.89 -10.98 0.13
N ARG A 112 12.09 -11.97 -0.26
CA ARG A 112 10.89 -12.31 0.50
C ARG A 112 11.30 -12.84 1.87
N VAL A 113 10.73 -12.27 2.92
CA VAL A 113 10.90 -12.74 4.30
C VAL A 113 9.54 -13.16 4.86
N PHE A 114 9.56 -14.05 5.84
CA PHE A 114 8.36 -14.51 6.53
C PHE A 114 8.35 -13.87 7.91
N ALA A 115 7.19 -13.33 8.32
CA ALA A 115 7.03 -12.97 9.71
C ALA A 115 7.02 -14.27 10.52
N ASP A 116 7.84 -14.34 11.57
CA ASP A 116 7.82 -15.44 12.52
C ASP A 116 6.47 -15.43 13.25
N SER A 117 5.47 -16.08 12.67
CA SER A 117 4.18 -16.30 13.29
C SER A 117 3.79 -17.75 13.00
N CYS A 118 4.13 -18.61 13.95
CA CYS A 118 3.59 -19.95 14.14
C CYS A 118 2.20 -19.89 14.78
#